data_AF-S9X4Q6-F1
#
_entry.id   AF-S9X4Q6-F1
#
_cell.length_a   1.000
_cell.length_b   1.000
_cell.length_c   1.000
_cell.angle_alpha   90.00
_cell.angle_beta   90.00
_cell.angle_gamma   90.00
#
_symmetry.space_group_name_H-M   'P 1'
#
loop_
_entity.id
_entity.type
_entity.pdbx_description
1 polymer ?
#
loop_
_entity_poly.entity_id
_entity_poly.type
_entity_poly.pdbx_seq_one_letter_code
_entity_poly.pdbx_strand_id
1 'polypeptide(L)'
;MDGCVGVFKTNRLFAQNYAKLDKRYGDVLGTFNGSAVHVVSLMELFVKGPICVLLYWAYVTRHPSRDALEFFTCVTQAYGTVVYLGQEAISGAINLEVDYQLSFSPYHLLYFWFAIFFGCVLYLIVPSILGWKSYLRLVKSTQFYAANAKA
;
A
#
# COMPACT_ATOMS: atom_id res chain seq x y z
N MET A 1 -0.48 -7.24 5.61
CA MET A 1 -1.23 -8.50 5.44
C MET A 1 -0.62 -9.30 4.30
N ASP A 2 -0.35 -8.62 3.19
CA ASP A 2 0.14 -9.12 1.91
C ASP A 2 1.46 -9.91 2.04
N GLY A 3 2.47 -9.38 2.74
CA GLY A 3 3.70 -10.14 3.00
C GLY A 3 3.49 -11.41 3.85
N CYS A 4 2.78 -11.32 4.98
CA CYS A 4 2.58 -12.47 5.87
C CYS A 4 1.66 -13.55 5.27
N VAL A 5 0.59 -13.14 4.62
CA VAL A 5 -0.48 -14.03 4.13
C VAL A 5 -0.31 -14.35 2.66
N GLY A 6 -0.07 -13.34 1.82
CA GLY A 6 0.11 -13.52 0.39
C GLY A 6 1.44 -14.20 0.05
N VAL A 7 2.55 -13.73 0.65
CA VAL A 7 3.89 -14.28 0.36
C VAL A 7 4.21 -15.49 1.25
N PHE A 8 4.18 -15.31 2.57
CA PHE A 8 4.57 -16.37 3.50
C PHE A 8 3.47 -17.38 3.83
N LYS A 9 2.23 -17.16 3.38
CA LYS A 9 1.10 -18.08 3.55
C LYS A 9 0.90 -18.54 5.00
N THR A 10 1.18 -17.66 5.95
CA THR A 10 1.15 -17.93 7.41
C THR A 10 -0.20 -18.46 7.90
N ASN A 11 -1.30 -18.12 7.21
CA ASN A 11 -2.62 -18.69 7.43
C ASN A 11 -3.21 -19.18 6.10
N ARG A 12 -3.53 -20.48 6.04
CA ARG A 12 -4.07 -21.14 4.83
C ARG A 12 -5.38 -20.53 4.35
N LEU A 13 -6.31 -20.21 5.26
CA LEU A 13 -7.62 -19.68 4.90
C LEU A 13 -7.50 -18.28 4.29
N PHE A 14 -6.66 -17.43 4.87
CA PHE A 14 -6.43 -16.09 4.33
C PHE A 14 -5.62 -16.13 3.02
N ALA A 15 -4.64 -17.03 2.91
CA ALA A 15 -3.86 -17.20 1.69
C ALA A 15 -4.74 -17.65 0.49
N GLN A 16 -5.68 -18.57 0.74
CA GLN A 16 -6.64 -19.00 -0.29
C GLN A 16 -7.54 -17.85 -0.76
N ASN A 17 -8.00 -17.00 0.16
CA ASN A 17 -8.80 -15.83 -0.22
C ASN A 17 -7.96 -14.76 -0.95
N TYR A 18 -6.68 -14.59 -0.58
CA TYR A 18 -5.75 -13.72 -1.31
C TYR A 18 -5.53 -14.16 -2.75
N ALA A 19 -5.35 -15.47 -2.97
CA ALA A 19 -5.19 -16.01 -4.32
C ALA A 19 -6.46 -15.87 -5.19
N LYS A 20 -7.64 -15.75 -4.56
CA LYS A 20 -8.89 -15.42 -5.28
C LYS A 20 -8.97 -13.94 -5.65
N LEU A 21 -8.46 -13.05 -4.78
CA LEU A 21 -8.39 -11.62 -5.07
C LEU A 21 -7.44 -11.33 -6.23
N ASP A 22 -6.28 -11.98 -6.21
CA ASP A 22 -5.25 -11.81 -7.22
C ASP A 22 -4.43 -13.09 -7.36
N LYS A 23 -4.49 -13.68 -8.56
CA LYS A 23 -3.86 -14.96 -8.87
C LYS A 23 -2.35 -14.96 -8.66
N ARG A 24 -1.69 -13.79 -8.71
CA ARG A 24 -0.24 -13.65 -8.52
C ARG A 24 0.22 -14.04 -7.12
N TYR A 25 -0.64 -13.95 -6.11
CA TYR A 25 -0.36 -14.47 -4.76
C TYR A 25 -0.38 -16.01 -4.70
N GLY A 26 -0.97 -16.66 -5.71
CA GLY A 26 -0.89 -18.11 -5.90
C GLY A 26 0.47 -18.57 -6.41
N ASP A 27 1.17 -17.71 -7.16
CA ASP A 27 2.44 -18.03 -7.82
C ASP A 27 3.58 -18.30 -6.82
N VAL A 28 4.58 -19.06 -7.26
CA VAL A 28 5.79 -19.32 -6.47
C VAL A 28 6.66 -18.05 -6.43
N LEU A 29 7.30 -17.80 -5.28
CA LEU A 29 8.24 -16.69 -5.15
C LEU A 29 9.36 -16.78 -6.21
N GLY A 30 9.60 -15.69 -6.93
CA GLY A 30 10.64 -15.61 -7.98
C GLY A 30 10.14 -15.87 -9.41
N THR A 31 8.86 -16.19 -9.61
CA THR A 31 8.28 -16.19 -10.96
C THR A 31 8.10 -14.76 -11.47
N PHE A 32 8.31 -14.54 -12.77
CA PHE A 32 8.21 -13.21 -13.36
C PHE A 32 6.83 -12.56 -13.14
N ASN A 33 5.75 -13.34 -13.27
CA ASN A 33 4.37 -12.85 -13.13
C ASN A 33 4.05 -12.34 -11.71
N GLY A 34 4.47 -13.07 -10.68
CA GLY A 34 4.24 -12.72 -9.28
C GLY A 34 5.30 -11.80 -8.66
N SER A 35 6.45 -11.59 -9.33
CA SER A 35 7.60 -10.89 -8.74
C SER A 35 7.26 -9.48 -8.25
N ALA A 36 6.50 -8.68 -9.02
CA ALA A 36 6.21 -7.31 -8.58
C ALA A 36 5.31 -7.28 -7.34
N VAL A 37 4.25 -8.08 -7.32
CA VAL A 37 3.35 -8.20 -6.15
C VAL A 37 4.10 -8.72 -4.93
N HIS A 38 4.97 -9.73 -5.10
CA HIS A 38 5.77 -10.27 -4.01
C HIS A 38 6.78 -9.24 -3.47
N VAL A 39 7.47 -8.49 -4.34
CA VAL A 39 8.40 -7.44 -3.91
C VAL A 39 7.67 -6.33 -3.17
N VAL A 40 6.54 -5.83 -3.69
CA VAL A 40 5.71 -4.82 -3.01
C VAL A 40 5.24 -5.35 -1.65
N SER A 41 4.76 -6.59 -1.59
CA SER A 41 4.30 -7.24 -0.36
C SER A 41 5.41 -7.39 0.69
N LEU A 42 6.63 -7.69 0.27
CA LEU A 42 7.80 -7.78 1.14
C LEU A 42 8.24 -6.39 1.62
N MET A 43 8.23 -5.38 0.76
CA MET A 43 8.46 -3.99 1.15
C MET A 43 7.42 -3.51 2.16
N GLU A 44 6.14 -3.85 1.96
CA GLU A 44 5.09 -3.52 2.92
C GLU A 44 5.32 -4.18 4.28
N LEU A 45 5.76 -5.43 4.30
CA LEU A 45 5.99 -6.16 5.54
C LEU A 45 7.22 -5.66 6.28
N PHE A 46 8.36 -5.56 5.60
CA PHE A 46 9.66 -5.31 6.23
C PHE A 46 10.05 -3.85 6.31
N VAL A 47 9.49 -2.98 5.47
CA VAL A 47 9.78 -1.54 5.49
C VAL A 47 8.60 -0.78 6.06
N LYS A 48 7.43 -0.89 5.43
CA LYS A 48 6.26 -0.11 5.85
C LYS A 48 5.75 -0.55 7.23
N GLY A 49 5.70 -1.84 7.53
CA GLY A 49 5.30 -2.36 8.84
C GLY A 49 6.05 -1.70 10.01
N PRO A 50 7.39 -1.80 10.06
CA PRO A 50 8.19 -1.12 11.07
C PRO A 50 8.02 0.40 11.09
N ILE A 51 7.96 1.05 9.92
CA ILE A 51 7.77 2.50 9.83
C ILE A 51 6.41 2.92 10.41
N CYS A 52 5.34 2.17 10.18
CA CYS A 52 4.03 2.44 10.78
C CYS A 52 4.06 2.34 12.31
N VAL A 53 4.80 1.38 12.86
CA VAL A 53 4.99 1.24 14.32
C VAL A 53 5.77 2.43 14.88
N LEU A 54 6.86 2.82 14.21
CA LEU A 54 7.65 4.00 14.59
C LEU A 54 6.83 5.29 14.46
N LEU A 55 6.01 5.40 13.43
CA LEU A 55 5.11 6.52 13.21
C LEU A 55 4.08 6.61 14.34
N TYR A 56 3.46 5.50 14.71
CA TYR A 56 2.54 5.46 15.85
C TYR A 56 3.22 5.93 17.13
N TRP A 57 4.41 5.42 17.42
CA TRP A 57 5.21 5.88 18.55
C TRP A 57 5.52 7.39 18.48
N ALA A 58 5.90 7.90 17.30
CA ALA A 58 6.16 9.32 17.07
C ALA A 58 4.92 10.19 17.26
N TYR A 59 3.73 9.67 16.93
CA TYR A 59 2.45 10.32 17.22
C TYR A 59 2.18 10.42 18.72
N VAL A 60 2.36 9.31 19.45
CA VAL A 60 2.14 9.25 20.91
C VAL A 60 3.09 10.17 21.66
N THR A 61 4.36 10.17 21.29
CA THR A 61 5.42 10.96 21.93
C THR A 61 5.54 12.39 21.39
N ARG A 62 4.74 12.76 20.37
CA ARG A 62 4.86 14.02 19.63
C ARG A 62 6.28 14.29 19.14
N HIS A 63 6.97 13.24 18.69
CA HIS A 63 8.36 13.33 18.26
C HIS A 63 8.50 14.20 16.99
N PRO A 64 9.57 15.03 16.87
CA PRO A 64 9.74 15.92 15.72
C PRO A 64 9.84 15.20 14.37
N SER A 65 10.24 13.92 14.36
CA SER A 65 10.29 13.11 13.13
C SER A 65 8.92 12.62 12.65
N ARG A 66 7.82 12.87 13.39
CA ARG A 66 6.47 12.42 13.02
C ARG A 66 6.11 12.79 11.59
N ASP A 67 6.33 14.06 11.20
CA ASP A 67 5.91 14.53 9.88
C ASP A 67 6.75 13.86 8.76
N ALA A 68 8.03 13.59 9.00
CA ALA A 68 8.88 12.86 8.05
C ALA A 68 8.44 11.40 7.91
N LEU A 69 8.18 10.72 9.03
CA LEU A 69 7.70 9.34 9.06
C LEU A 69 6.33 9.19 8.40
N GLU A 70 5.41 10.13 8.65
CA GLU A 70 4.08 10.15 8.03
C GLU A 70 4.18 10.34 6.52
N PHE A 71 5.01 11.30 6.08
CA PHE A 71 5.22 11.54 4.66
C PHE A 71 5.78 10.28 3.96
N PHE A 72 6.83 9.68 4.53
CA PHE A 72 7.44 8.49 3.94
C PHE A 72 6.50 7.27 3.91
N THR A 73 5.73 7.07 4.99
CA THR A 73 4.69 6.03 5.05
C THR A 73 3.65 6.22 3.97
N CYS A 74 3.21 7.46 3.76
CA CYS A 74 2.20 7.79 2.77
C CYS A 74 2.70 7.60 1.34
N VAL A 75 3.92 8.07 1.05
CA VAL A 75 4.55 7.93 -0.29
C VAL A 75 4.76 6.47 -0.63
N THR A 76 5.29 5.67 0.30
CA THR A 76 5.51 4.24 0.07
C THR A 76 4.20 3.49 -0.18
N GLN A 77 3.11 3.85 0.52
CA GLN A 77 1.80 3.27 0.26
C GLN A 77 1.25 3.62 -1.12
N ALA A 78 1.30 4.91 -1.49
CA ALA A 78 0.80 5.37 -2.79
C ALA A 78 1.61 4.72 -3.93
N TYR A 79 2.94 4.69 -3.80
CA TYR A 79 3.83 4.03 -4.75
C TYR A 79 3.51 2.53 -4.90
N GLY A 80 3.38 1.79 -3.78
CA GLY A 80 3.05 0.36 -3.81
C GLY A 80 1.72 0.10 -4.53
N THR A 81 0.71 0.93 -4.26
CA THR A 81 -0.61 0.85 -4.90
C THR A 81 -0.53 1.11 -6.41
N VAL A 82 0.25 2.13 -6.83
CA VAL A 82 0.46 2.45 -8.24
C VAL A 82 1.19 1.32 -8.97
N VAL A 83 2.24 0.74 -8.37
CA VAL A 83 2.97 -0.39 -8.97
C VAL A 83 2.08 -1.63 -9.08
N TYR A 84 1.32 -1.92 -8.03
CA TYR A 84 0.39 -3.04 -7.97
C TYR A 84 -0.67 -2.98 -9.09
N LEU A 85 -1.36 -1.84 -9.21
CA LEU A 85 -2.38 -1.62 -10.23
C LEU A 85 -1.77 -1.42 -11.63
N GLY A 86 -0.62 -0.75 -11.72
CA GLY A 86 0.06 -0.46 -12.97
C GLY A 86 0.47 -1.72 -13.72
N GLN A 87 0.97 -2.74 -13.01
CA GLN A 87 1.27 -4.04 -13.63
C GLN A 87 0.01 -4.69 -14.21
N GLU A 88 -1.11 -4.66 -13.49
CA GLU A 88 -2.37 -5.22 -14.00
C GLU A 88 -2.91 -4.40 -15.18
N ALA A 89 -2.84 -3.08 -15.13
CA ALA A 89 -3.25 -2.23 -16.24
C ALA A 89 -2.44 -2.53 -17.53
N ILE A 90 -1.13 -2.77 -17.42
CA ILE A 90 -0.28 -3.13 -18.56
C ILE A 90 -0.60 -4.54 -19.08
N SER A 91 -0.87 -5.49 -18.20
CA SER A 91 -1.15 -6.89 -18.55
C SER A 91 -2.61 -7.17 -18.93
N GLY A 92 -3.49 -6.16 -18.91
CA GLY A 92 -4.92 -6.31 -19.22
C GLY A 92 -5.74 -6.91 -18.07
N ALA A 93 -5.27 -6.76 -16.84
CA ALA A 93 -5.89 -7.20 -15.59
C ALA A 93 -6.26 -8.70 -15.57
N ILE A 94 -5.42 -9.55 -16.17
CA ILE A 94 -5.67 -11.00 -16.31
C ILE A 94 -5.63 -11.76 -14.97
N ASN A 95 -4.95 -11.19 -13.96
CA ASN A 95 -4.79 -11.83 -12.66
C ASN A 95 -5.90 -11.44 -11.69
N LEU A 96 -6.65 -10.38 -11.98
CA LEU A 96 -7.80 -9.92 -11.22
C LEU A 96 -9.10 -10.46 -11.83
N GLU A 97 -10.03 -10.90 -10.99
CA GLU A 97 -11.38 -11.28 -11.44
C GLU A 97 -12.27 -10.04 -11.59
N VAL A 98 -11.96 -9.25 -12.62
CA VAL A 98 -12.65 -7.99 -12.94
C VAL A 98 -14.08 -8.25 -13.42
N ASP A 99 -15.05 -7.52 -12.87
CA ASP A 99 -16.46 -7.59 -13.24
C ASP A 99 -16.75 -6.78 -14.53
N TYR A 100 -16.21 -7.23 -15.67
CA TYR A 100 -16.34 -6.53 -16.96
C TYR A 100 -17.80 -6.35 -17.42
N GLN A 101 -18.69 -7.26 -17.04
CA GLN A 101 -20.10 -7.22 -17.41
C GLN A 101 -20.96 -6.42 -16.42
N LEU A 102 -20.36 -5.84 -15.37
CA LEU A 102 -21.07 -5.14 -14.30
C LEU A 102 -22.21 -6.00 -13.73
N SER A 103 -21.91 -7.28 -13.50
CA SER A 103 -22.87 -8.26 -13.02
C SER A 103 -23.26 -8.03 -11.56
N PHE A 104 -22.38 -7.39 -10.77
CA PHE A 104 -22.56 -7.13 -9.35
C PHE A 104 -23.00 -8.36 -8.54
N SER A 105 -22.59 -9.55 -8.96
CA SER A 105 -22.84 -10.77 -8.19
C SER A 105 -22.22 -10.62 -6.78
N PRO A 106 -22.75 -11.30 -5.75
CA PRO A 106 -22.20 -11.21 -4.38
C PRO A 106 -20.69 -11.50 -4.32
N TYR A 107 -20.21 -12.38 -5.18
CA TYR A 107 -18.80 -12.70 -5.33
C TYR A 107 -17.99 -11.50 -5.86
N HIS A 108 -18.38 -10.93 -7.00
CA HIS A 108 -17.72 -9.76 -7.58
C HIS A 108 -17.82 -8.51 -6.69
N LEU A 109 -18.93 -8.33 -5.96
CA LEU A 109 -19.09 -7.24 -4.99
C LEU A 109 -18.04 -7.31 -3.88
N LEU A 110 -17.79 -8.50 -3.33
CA LEU A 110 -16.84 -8.68 -2.24
C LEU A 110 -15.39 -8.63 -2.72
N TYR A 111 -15.05 -9.43 -3.74
CA TYR A 111 -13.66 -9.62 -4.15
C TYR A 111 -13.17 -8.49 -5.06
N PHE A 112 -13.93 -8.10 -6.07
CA PHE A 112 -13.51 -7.07 -7.00
C PHE A 112 -13.86 -5.66 -6.51
N TRP A 113 -15.14 -5.36 -6.29
CA TRP A 113 -15.58 -3.99 -5.98
C TRP A 113 -15.12 -3.51 -4.60
N PHE A 114 -15.26 -4.33 -3.57
CA PHE A 114 -14.87 -3.96 -2.21
C PHE A 114 -13.36 -4.12 -1.97
N ALA A 115 -12.83 -5.33 -2.13
CA ALA A 115 -11.45 -5.59 -1.73
C ALA A 115 -10.41 -4.99 -2.69
N ILE A 116 -10.61 -5.09 -4.01
CA ILE A 116 -9.69 -4.52 -4.99
C ILE A 116 -10.00 -3.04 -5.26
N PHE A 117 -11.16 -2.72 -5.84
CA PHE A 117 -11.44 -1.36 -6.31
C PHE A 117 -11.50 -0.37 -5.14
N PHE A 118 -12.40 -0.58 -4.17
CA PHE A 118 -12.54 0.33 -3.04
C PHE A 118 -11.29 0.33 -2.14
N GLY A 119 -10.70 -0.85 -1.88
CA GLY A 119 -9.45 -0.98 -1.14
C GLY A 119 -8.29 -0.17 -1.76
N CYS A 120 -8.04 -0.34 -3.06
CA CYS A 120 -6.99 0.41 -3.76
C CYS A 120 -7.30 1.91 -3.86
N VAL A 121 -8.55 2.30 -4.07
CA VAL A 121 -8.95 3.72 -4.07
C VAL A 121 -8.65 4.36 -2.71
N LEU A 122 -9.01 3.70 -1.61
CA LEU A 122 -8.67 4.19 -0.27
C LEU A 122 -7.16 4.28 -0.06
N TYR A 123 -6.42 3.26 -0.49
CA TYR A 123 -4.97 3.18 -0.35
C TYR A 123 -4.22 4.16 -1.26
N LEU A 124 -4.89 4.76 -2.25
CA LEU A 124 -4.33 5.85 -3.03
C LEU A 124 -4.72 7.21 -2.44
N ILE A 125 -6.00 7.43 -2.16
CA ILE A 125 -6.54 8.73 -1.77
C ILE A 125 -6.09 9.12 -0.35
N VAL A 126 -6.27 8.23 0.63
CA VAL A 126 -5.98 8.56 2.04
C VAL A 126 -4.50 8.89 2.24
N PRO A 127 -3.55 8.07 1.78
CA PRO A 127 -2.12 8.39 1.88
C PRO A 127 -1.74 9.64 1.09
N SER A 128 -2.34 9.88 -0.08
CA SER A 128 -2.03 11.10 -0.85
C SER A 128 -2.43 12.37 -0.08
N ILE A 129 -3.60 12.38 0.55
CA ILE A 129 -4.07 13.52 1.35
C ILE A 129 -3.20 13.72 2.60
N LEU A 130 -2.95 12.64 3.36
CA LEU A 130 -2.14 12.72 4.59
C LEU A 130 -0.69 13.08 4.28
N GLY A 131 -0.10 12.45 3.26
CA GLY A 131 1.23 12.73 2.76
C GLY A 131 1.38 14.19 2.34
N TRP A 132 0.40 14.73 1.60
CA TRP A 132 0.41 16.14 1.22
C TRP A 132 0.38 17.08 2.43
N LYS A 133 -0.50 16.80 3.40
CA LYS A 133 -0.56 17.57 4.64
C LYS A 133 0.76 17.51 5.41
N SER A 134 1.39 16.34 5.47
CA SER A 134 2.67 16.16 6.15
C SER A 134 3.81 16.88 5.44
N TYR A 135 3.83 16.83 4.11
CA TYR A 135 4.77 17.58 3.28
C TYR A 135 4.70 19.08 3.55
N LEU A 136 3.49 19.66 3.61
CA LEU A 136 3.33 21.08 3.92
C LEU A 136 3.87 21.44 5.32
N ARG A 137 3.68 20.56 6.31
CA ARG A 137 4.26 20.75 7.66
C ARG A 137 5.79 20.70 7.64
N LEU A 138 6.37 19.76 6.89
CA LEU A 138 7.83 19.65 6.72
C LEU A 138 8.42 20.90 6.06
N VAL A 139 7.83 21.37 4.96
CA VAL A 139 8.29 22.59 4.26
C VAL A 139 8.27 23.80 5.20
N LYS A 140 7.18 23.97 5.96
CA LYS A 140 7.05 25.07 6.93
C LYS A 140 8.13 24.99 8.02
N SER A 141 8.40 23.80 8.55
CA SER A 141 9.46 23.59 9.56
C SER A 141 10.84 23.93 8.99
N THR A 142 11.16 23.45 7.78
CA THR A 142 12.44 23.75 7.12
C THR A 142 12.64 25.24 6.87
N GLN A 143 11.59 25.94 6.43
CA GLN A 143 11.63 27.40 6.23
C GLN A 143 11.90 28.16 7.54
N PHE A 144 11.27 27.74 8.64
CA PHE A 144 11.51 28.33 9.96
C PHE A 144 12.98 28.18 10.40
N TYR A 145 13.55 26.98 10.27
CA TYR A 145 14.96 26.76 10.62
C TYR A 145 15.91 27.53 9.68
N ALA A 146 15.60 27.59 8.38
CA ALA A 146 16.42 28.33 7.43
C ALA A 146 16.42 29.85 7.66
N ALA A 147 15.30 30.41 8.15
CA ALA A 147 15.20 31.81 8.53
C ALA A 147 16.02 32.12 9.79
N ASN A 148 15.96 31.24 10.79
CA ASN A 148 16.69 31.43 12.06
C ASN A 148 18.18 31.10 11.98
N ALA A 149 18.63 30.31 11.01
CA ALA A 149 20.05 30.04 10.78
C ALA A 149 20.79 31.22 10.11
N LYS A 150 20.07 32.23 9.62
CA LYS A 150 20.63 33.44 8.99
C LYS A 150 20.61 34.67 9.90
N ALA A 151 20.03 34.55 11.09
CA ALA A 151 20.00 35.59 12.12
C ALA A 151 21.14 35.37 13.13
#